data_AF-A0A524D5U2-F1
#
_entry.id   AF-A0A524D5U2-F1
#
_cell.length_a   1.000
_cell.length_b   1.000
_cell.length_c   1.000
_cell.angle_alpha   90.00
_cell.angle_beta   90.00
_cell.angle_gamma   90.00
#
_symmetry.space_group_name_H-M   'P 1'
#
loop_
_entity.id
_entity.type
_entity.pdbx_description
1 polymer ?
#
loop_
_entity_poly.entity_id
_entity_poly.type
_entity_poly.pdbx_seq_one_letter_code
_entity_poly.pdbx_strand_id
1 'polypeptide(L)'
;MSEDKPNDEEHELEKIRMKKMQALMEAKKRQEQAQNQVSSIYQKIEYVLRAVLSPDAYSHLNRLKENEQKVYNYIINELITPDVIQSIDYLVSVISQRGGVPRRIPRDVIIFLERQAKGIKGKIQVKRGDGDMMDLGSYLTKD
;
A
#
# COMPACT_ATOMS: atom_id res chain seq x y z
N MET A 1 -17.06 53.31 44.99
CA MET A 1 -17.75 52.26 44.22
C MET A 1 -17.72 52.70 42.77
N SER A 2 -17.44 51.94 41.72
CA SER A 2 -16.68 50.70 41.45
C SER A 2 -16.94 50.44 39.96
N GLU A 3 -16.19 51.05 39.03
CA GLU A 3 -16.43 50.85 37.59
C GLU A 3 -15.11 50.92 36.82
N ASP A 4 -14.36 49.80 36.76
CA ASP A 4 -13.19 49.68 35.86
C ASP A 4 -12.85 48.22 35.51
N LYS A 5 -13.79 47.28 35.66
CA LYS A 5 -13.56 45.83 35.43
C LYS A 5 -14.02 45.23 34.08
N PRO A 6 -14.89 45.82 33.25
CA PRO A 6 -15.37 45.13 32.05
C PRO A 6 -14.31 44.98 30.94
N ASN A 7 -13.33 45.90 30.88
CA ASN A 7 -12.39 45.97 29.76
C ASN A 7 -11.28 44.90 29.83
N ASP A 8 -10.85 44.50 31.03
CA ASP A 8 -9.82 43.47 31.23
C ASP A 8 -10.35 42.06 30.94
N GLU A 9 -11.59 41.77 31.31
CA GLU A 9 -12.21 40.46 31.02
C GLU A 9 -12.41 40.26 29.51
N GLU A 10 -12.81 41.30 28.79
CA GLU A 10 -12.98 41.27 27.34
C GLU A 10 -11.64 41.05 26.61
N HIS A 11 -10.57 41.69 27.10
CA HIS A 11 -9.22 41.56 26.56
C HIS A 11 -8.60 40.16 26.81
N GLU A 12 -8.90 39.53 27.95
CA GLU A 12 -8.48 38.16 28.25
C GLU A 12 -9.30 37.13 27.44
N LEU A 13 -10.60 37.35 27.26
CA LEU A 13 -11.44 36.53 26.38
C LEU A 13 -10.96 36.57 24.93
N GLU A 14 -10.52 37.73 24.45
CA GLU A 14 -9.97 37.89 23.10
C GLU A 14 -8.61 37.19 22.94
N LYS A 15 -7.72 37.27 23.94
CA LYS A 15 -6.48 36.47 23.97
C LYS A 15 -6.75 34.96 23.94
N ILE A 16 -7.77 34.49 24.66
CA ILE A 16 -8.17 33.08 24.67
C ILE A 16 -8.72 32.67 23.29
N ARG A 17 -9.54 33.51 22.65
CA ARG A 17 -10.06 33.25 21.30
C ARG A 17 -8.93 33.20 20.28
N MET A 18 -7.99 34.14 20.31
CA MET A 18 -6.82 34.17 19.45
C MET A 18 -5.95 32.91 19.61
N LYS A 19 -5.65 32.51 20.85
CA LYS A 19 -4.91 31.26 21.13
C LYS A 19 -5.65 30.02 20.62
N LYS A 20 -6.96 29.93 20.81
CA LYS A 20 -7.77 28.82 20.28
C LYS A 20 -7.80 28.80 18.76
N MET A 21 -7.93 29.96 18.12
CA MET A 21 -7.92 30.08 16.66
C MET A 21 -6.56 29.66 16.08
N GLN A 22 -5.47 30.07 16.72
CA GLN A 22 -4.12 29.69 16.32
C GLN A 22 -3.88 28.19 16.49
N ALA A 23 -4.31 27.60 17.60
CA ALA A 23 -4.22 26.16 17.83
C ALA A 23 -5.04 25.36 16.81
N LEU A 24 -6.25 25.82 16.47
CA LEU A 24 -7.08 25.21 15.43
C LEU A 24 -6.44 25.32 14.04
N MET A 25 -5.85 26.47 13.71
CA MET A 25 -5.17 26.68 12.44
C MET A 25 -3.91 25.82 12.32
N GLU A 26 -3.11 25.69 13.38
CA GLU A 26 -1.95 24.80 13.43
C GLU A 26 -2.35 23.33 13.32
N ALA A 27 -3.40 22.90 14.02
CA ALA A 27 -3.92 21.55 13.92
C ALA A 27 -4.39 21.22 12.49
N LYS A 28 -5.13 22.14 11.86
CA LYS A 28 -5.58 22.02 10.47
C LYS A 28 -4.40 21.94 9.51
N LYS A 29 -3.39 22.81 9.68
CA LYS A 29 -2.17 22.81 8.86
C LYS A 29 -1.40 21.49 8.99
N ARG A 30 -1.27 20.93 10.20
CA ARG A 30 -0.64 19.61 10.41
C ARG A 30 -1.43 18.50 9.73
N GLN A 31 -2.76 18.54 9.79
CA GLN A 31 -3.62 17.55 9.14
C GLN A 31 -3.50 17.62 7.60
N GLU A 32 -3.50 18.81 7.02
CA GLU A 32 -3.29 19.03 5.58
C GLU A 32 -1.90 18.56 5.13
N GLN A 33 -0.85 18.86 5.90
CA GLN A 33 0.50 18.38 5.61
C GLN A 33 0.59 16.86 5.66
N ALA A 34 -0.04 16.22 6.65
CA ALA A 34 -0.09 14.76 6.74
C ALA A 34 -0.84 14.15 5.55
N GLN A 35 -1.99 14.71 5.15
CA GLN A 35 -2.73 14.24 3.98
C GLN A 35 -1.93 14.38 2.68
N ASN A 36 -1.24 15.52 2.49
CA ASN A 36 -0.39 15.75 1.32
C ASN A 36 0.82 14.82 1.27
N GLN A 37 1.41 14.48 2.42
CA GLN A 37 2.48 13.49 2.48
C GLN A 37 1.97 12.09 2.11
N VAL A 38 0.81 11.69 2.65
CA VAL A 38 0.20 10.40 2.34
C VAL A 38 -0.10 10.27 0.84
N SER A 39 -0.69 11.29 0.22
CA SER A 39 -0.96 11.28 -1.23
C SER A 39 0.34 11.21 -2.05
N SER A 40 1.39 11.92 -1.62
CA SER A 40 2.71 11.88 -2.27
C SER A 40 3.34 10.47 -2.22
N ILE A 41 3.23 9.77 -1.09
CA ILE A 41 3.75 8.40 -0.95
C ILE A 41 3.02 7.44 -1.89
N TYR A 42 1.68 7.51 -1.95
CA TYR A 42 0.91 6.64 -2.84
C TYR A 42 1.25 6.86 -4.32
N GLN A 43 1.47 8.10 -4.75
CA GLN A 43 1.88 8.40 -6.12
C GLN A 43 3.26 7.82 -6.44
N LYS A 44 4.21 7.91 -5.51
CA LYS A 44 5.54 7.31 -5.66
C LYS A 44 5.47 5.79 -5.72
N ILE A 45 4.65 5.19 -4.86
CA ILE A 45 4.36 3.75 -4.90
C ILE A 45 3.82 3.34 -6.27
N GLU A 46 2.82 4.05 -6.79
CA GLU A 46 2.22 3.74 -8.09
C GLU A 46 3.25 3.84 -9.23
N TYR A 47 4.09 4.88 -9.20
CA TYR A 47 5.21 5.03 -10.14
C TYR A 47 6.18 3.84 -10.08
N VAL A 48 6.58 3.44 -8.87
CA VAL A 48 7.49 2.31 -8.66
C VAL A 48 6.86 1.00 -9.14
N LEU A 49 5.61 0.72 -8.76
CA LEU A 49 4.89 -0.48 -9.19
C LEU A 49 4.80 -0.56 -10.71
N ARG A 50 4.48 0.56 -11.39
CA ARG A 50 4.42 0.61 -12.86
C ARG A 50 5.77 0.34 -13.53
N ALA A 51 6.87 0.72 -12.89
CA ALA A 51 8.22 0.50 -13.41
C ALA A 51 8.73 -0.94 -13.15
N VAL A 52 8.36 -1.52 -12.01
CA VAL A 52 8.83 -2.84 -11.56
C VAL A 52 7.98 -3.98 -12.13
N LEU A 53 6.67 -3.78 -12.29
CA LEU A 53 5.77 -4.79 -12.84
C LEU A 53 5.78 -4.77 -14.37
N SER A 54 5.63 -5.93 -15.00
CA SER A 54 5.37 -5.99 -16.43
C SER A 54 3.99 -5.39 -16.75
N PRO A 55 3.73 -4.89 -17.97
CA PRO A 55 2.47 -4.21 -18.29
C PRO A 55 1.21 -5.07 -18.06
N ASP A 56 1.31 -6.36 -18.35
CA ASP A 56 0.28 -7.37 -18.10
C ASP A 56 0.11 -7.68 -16.61
N ALA A 57 1.21 -7.74 -15.84
CA ALA A 57 1.17 -7.90 -14.39
C ALA A 57 0.48 -6.71 -13.71
N TYR A 58 0.85 -5.49 -14.09
CA TYR A 58 0.24 -4.25 -13.58
C TYR A 58 -1.25 -4.19 -13.92
N SER A 59 -1.61 -4.54 -15.16
CA SER A 59 -3.00 -4.59 -15.60
C SER A 59 -3.81 -5.63 -14.83
N HIS A 60 -3.24 -6.82 -14.55
CA HIS A 60 -3.87 -7.85 -13.74
C HIS A 60 -4.06 -7.39 -12.28
N LEU A 61 -3.05 -6.75 -11.70
CA LEU A 61 -3.13 -6.19 -10.35
C LEU A 61 -4.23 -5.12 -10.24
N ASN A 62 -4.38 -4.24 -11.23
CA ASN A 62 -5.46 -3.24 -11.25
C ASN A 62 -6.85 -3.88 -11.35
N ARG A 63 -7.01 -4.96 -12.11
CA ARG A 63 -8.26 -5.73 -12.12
C ARG A 63 -8.56 -6.33 -10.74
N LEU A 64 -7.55 -6.81 -10.02
CA LEU A 64 -7.73 -7.32 -8.66
C LEU A 64 -8.12 -6.19 -7.69
N LYS A 65 -7.61 -4.98 -7.89
CA LYS A 65 -7.99 -3.79 -7.11
C LYS A 65 -9.49 -3.51 -7.22
N GLU A 66 -10.06 -3.62 -8.43
CA GLU A 66 -11.48 -3.33 -8.68
C GLU A 66 -12.41 -4.47 -8.24
N ASN A 67 -12.01 -5.73 -8.47
CA ASN A 67 -12.90 -6.88 -8.30
C ASN A 67 -12.71 -7.60 -6.96
N GLU A 68 -11.49 -7.62 -6.42
CA GLU A 68 -11.10 -8.47 -5.29
C GLU A 68 -10.16 -7.72 -4.31
N GLN A 69 -10.67 -6.66 -3.68
CA GLN A 69 -9.87 -5.77 -2.82
C GLN A 69 -9.07 -6.49 -1.74
N LYS A 70 -9.60 -7.56 -1.14
CA LYS A 70 -8.88 -8.35 -0.12
C LYS A 70 -7.62 -9.01 -0.69
N VAL A 71 -7.71 -9.57 -1.89
CA VAL A 71 -6.60 -10.22 -2.58
C VAL A 71 -5.59 -9.17 -3.04
N TYR A 72 -6.06 -8.04 -3.58
CA TYR A 72 -5.20 -6.91 -3.90
C TYR A 72 -4.41 -6.42 -2.69
N ASN A 73 -5.06 -6.21 -1.54
CA ASN A 73 -4.39 -5.75 -0.32
C ASN A 73 -3.33 -6.74 0.15
N TYR A 74 -3.61 -8.05 0.08
CA TYR A 74 -2.62 -9.08 0.39
C TYR A 74 -1.39 -8.97 -0.51
N ILE A 75 -1.59 -8.88 -1.83
CA ILE A 75 -0.51 -8.77 -2.81
C ILE A 75 0.30 -7.47 -2.58
N ILE A 76 -0.37 -6.35 -2.32
CA ILE A 76 0.31 -5.07 -2.06
C ILE A 76 1.14 -5.14 -0.78
N ASN A 77 0.64 -5.75 0.29
CA ASN A 77 1.40 -5.89 1.54
C ASN A 77 2.64 -6.78 1.37
N GLU A 78 2.59 -7.75 0.46
CA GLU A 78 3.74 -8.59 0.10
C GLU A 78 4.76 -7.82 -0.76
N LEU A 79 4.30 -7.03 -1.73
CA LEU A 79 5.16 -6.26 -2.65
C LEU A 79 5.74 -5.00 -2.01
N ILE A 80 5.02 -4.38 -1.09
CA ILE A 80 5.34 -3.10 -0.46
C ILE A 80 5.46 -3.30 1.04
N THR A 81 6.64 -3.76 1.44
CA THR A 81 7.00 -3.86 2.85
C THR A 81 7.30 -2.47 3.43
N PRO A 82 7.29 -2.30 4.77
CA PRO A 82 7.67 -1.04 5.41
C PRO A 82 9.03 -0.48 4.95
N ASP A 83 9.99 -1.36 4.67
CA ASP A 83 11.32 -0.99 4.18
C ASP A 83 11.28 -0.37 2.78
N VAL A 84 10.38 -0.87 1.91
CA VAL A 84 10.14 -0.30 0.57
C VAL A 84 9.55 1.11 0.70
N ILE A 85 8.64 1.33 1.66
CA ILE A 85 8.05 2.65 1.91
C ILE A 85 9.12 3.64 2.38
N GLN A 86 9.99 3.22 3.31
CA GLN A 86 11.08 4.07 3.80
C GLN A 86 12.08 4.44 2.70
N SER A 87 12.31 3.54 1.74
CA SER A 87 13.24 3.73 0.63
C SER A 87 12.58 4.22 -0.66
N ILE A 88 11.31 4.62 -0.63
CA ILE A 88 10.54 4.91 -1.86
C ILE A 88 11.14 6.05 -2.69
N ASP A 89 11.66 7.10 -2.04
CA ASP A 89 12.31 8.22 -2.71
C ASP A 89 13.60 7.80 -3.42
N TYR A 90 14.38 6.93 -2.77
CA TYR A 90 15.56 6.34 -3.37
C TYR A 90 15.18 5.48 -4.58
N LEU A 91 14.15 4.64 -4.47
CA LEU A 91 13.68 3.80 -5.59
C LEU A 91 13.23 4.65 -6.80
N VAL A 92 12.47 5.72 -6.56
CA VAL A 92 12.07 6.67 -7.62
C VAL A 92 13.32 7.30 -8.28
N SER A 93 14.30 7.71 -7.49
CA SER A 93 15.55 8.30 -8.02
C SER A 93 16.33 7.32 -8.89
N VAL A 94 16.44 6.05 -8.47
CA VAL A 94 17.15 5.01 -9.23
C VAL A 94 16.43 4.67 -10.52
N ILE A 95 15.10 4.52 -10.48
CA ILE A 95 14.27 4.20 -11.64
C ILE A 95 14.32 5.34 -12.68
N SER A 96 14.20 6.60 -12.22
CA SER A 96 14.24 7.76 -13.10
C SER A 96 15.60 7.93 -13.78
N GLN A 97 16.71 7.71 -13.07
CA GLN A 97 18.07 7.80 -13.63
C GLN A 97 18.38 6.67 -14.62
N ARG A 98 17.92 5.45 -14.35
CA ARG A 98 18.26 4.25 -15.15
C ARG A 98 17.24 3.92 -16.23
N GLY A 99 16.12 4.66 -16.30
CA GLY A 99 15.05 4.42 -17.26
C GLY A 99 14.19 3.17 -16.96
N GLY A 100 14.30 2.61 -15.75
CA GLY A 100 13.54 1.43 -15.34
C GLY A 100 14.35 0.38 -14.57
N VAL A 101 13.74 -0.80 -14.44
CA VAL A 101 14.31 -1.95 -13.73
C VAL A 101 14.70 -3.03 -14.76
N PRO A 102 15.90 -3.61 -14.69
CA PRO A 102 16.39 -4.56 -15.70
C PRO A 102 15.58 -5.86 -15.80
N ARG A 103 14.92 -6.27 -14.72
CA ARG A 103 13.96 -7.39 -14.72
C ARG A 103 12.67 -6.93 -14.09
N ARG A 104 11.58 -7.01 -14.86
CA ARG A 104 10.23 -6.73 -14.37
C ARG A 104 9.60 -7.99 -13.80
N ILE A 105 8.77 -7.82 -12.80
CA ILE A 105 7.97 -8.90 -12.22
C ILE A 105 6.88 -9.30 -13.22
N PRO A 106 6.85 -10.55 -13.69
CA PRO A 106 5.88 -11.02 -14.66
C PRO A 106 4.52 -11.30 -14.03
N ARG A 107 3.48 -11.42 -14.87
CA ARG A 107 2.11 -11.69 -14.41
C ARG A 107 1.97 -12.99 -13.62
N ASP A 108 2.76 -14.01 -13.94
CA ASP A 108 2.71 -15.30 -13.25
C ASP A 108 3.01 -15.19 -11.76
N VAL A 109 3.88 -14.25 -11.36
CA VAL A 109 4.17 -13.98 -9.95
C VAL A 109 2.95 -13.38 -9.26
N ILE A 110 2.22 -12.48 -9.91
CA ILE A 110 0.99 -11.89 -9.36
C ILE A 110 -0.10 -12.96 -9.25
N ILE A 111 -0.23 -13.86 -10.23
CA ILE A 111 -1.16 -15.00 -10.17
C ILE A 111 -0.79 -15.95 -9.04
N PHE A 112 0.50 -16.20 -8.82
CA PHE A 112 0.97 -17.02 -7.71
C PHE A 112 0.55 -16.42 -6.36
N LEU A 113 0.79 -15.12 -6.16
CA LEU A 113 0.37 -14.42 -4.94
C LEU A 113 -1.16 -14.38 -4.79
N GLU A 114 -1.90 -14.21 -5.89
CA GLU A 114 -3.36 -14.30 -5.92
C GLU A 114 -3.84 -15.67 -5.43
N ARG A 115 -3.23 -16.76 -5.92
CA ARG A 115 -3.57 -18.13 -5.48
C ARG A 115 -3.23 -18.35 -4.01
N GLN A 116 -2.10 -17.83 -3.53
CA GLN A 116 -1.74 -17.90 -2.11
C GLN A 116 -2.75 -17.15 -1.24
N ALA A 117 -3.13 -15.93 -1.62
CA ALA A 117 -4.16 -15.15 -0.93
C ALA A 117 -5.50 -15.88 -0.87
N LYS A 118 -5.86 -16.60 -1.95
CA LYS A 118 -7.09 -17.39 -2.05
C LYS A 118 -6.98 -18.77 -1.36
N GLY A 119 -5.83 -19.14 -0.83
CA GLY A 119 -5.59 -20.45 -0.21
C GLY A 119 -5.63 -21.61 -1.21
N ILE A 120 -5.47 -21.35 -2.50
CA ILE A 120 -5.49 -22.37 -3.55
C ILE A 120 -4.13 -23.09 -3.55
N LYS A 121 -4.08 -24.28 -2.93
CA LYS A 121 -2.91 -25.15 -2.99
C LYS A 121 -2.75 -25.72 -4.40
N GLY A 122 -1.55 -25.71 -4.93
CA GLY A 122 -1.23 -26.39 -6.18
C GLY A 122 -1.43 -27.89 -6.01
N LYS A 123 -2.37 -28.48 -6.77
CA LYS A 123 -2.50 -29.94 -6.85
C LYS A 123 -1.56 -30.42 -7.94
N ILE A 124 -0.54 -31.17 -7.57
CA ILE A 124 0.35 -31.83 -8.52
C ILE A 124 -0.26 -33.19 -8.80
N GLN A 125 -0.83 -33.37 -9.99
CA GLN A 125 -1.38 -34.66 -10.39
C GLN A 125 -0.27 -35.52 -11.00
N VAL A 126 -0.11 -36.73 -10.49
CA VAL A 126 0.85 -37.74 -10.94
C VAL A 126 0.07 -38.90 -11.53
N LYS A 127 0.47 -39.36 -12.72
CA LYS A 127 -0.11 -40.53 -13.35
C LYS A 127 0.61 -41.79 -12.84
N ARG A 128 -0.13 -42.72 -12.21
CA ARG A 128 0.41 -44.06 -11.91
C ARG A 128 0.52 -44.89 -13.18
N GLY A 129 1.38 -45.91 -13.15
CA GLY A 129 1.58 -46.85 -14.27
C GLY A 129 0.29 -47.46 -14.82
N ASP A 130 -0.75 -47.55 -13.98
CA ASP A 130 -2.07 -48.10 -14.32
C ASP A 130 -3.01 -47.08 -15.02
N GLY A 131 -2.56 -45.85 -15.23
CA GLY A 131 -3.31 -44.82 -15.95
C GLY A 131 -4.07 -43.83 -15.07
N ASP A 132 -4.28 -44.13 -13.79
CA ASP A 132 -5.00 -43.27 -12.86
C ASP A 132 -4.16 -42.05 -12.41
N MET A 133 -4.80 -40.88 -12.44
CA MET A 133 -4.24 -39.62 -11.97
C MET A 133 -4.49 -39.46 -10.46
N MET A 134 -3.43 -39.30 -9.67
CA MET A 134 -3.51 -39.14 -8.22
C MET A 134 -2.72 -37.89 -7.78
N ASP A 135 -3.12 -37.25 -6.68
CA ASP A 135 -2.37 -36.11 -6.13
C ASP A 135 -1.02 -36.57 -5.55
N LEU A 136 0.05 -35.79 -5.75
CA LEU A 136 1.42 -36.10 -5.35
C LEU A 136 1.53 -36.36 -3.83
N GLY A 137 0.80 -35.59 -3.02
CA GLY A 137 0.78 -35.78 -1.56
C GLY A 137 0.23 -37.16 -1.16
N SER A 138 -0.79 -37.64 -1.86
CA SER A 138 -1.37 -38.98 -1.66
C SER A 138 -0.51 -40.09 -2.28
N TYR A 139 0.31 -39.76 -3.28
CA TYR A 139 1.29 -40.68 -3.86
C TYR A 139 2.45 -40.93 -2.89
N LEU A 140 2.98 -39.89 -2.23
CA LEU A 140 4.13 -39.96 -1.32
C LEU A 140 3.83 -40.52 0.08
N THR A 141 2.55 -40.59 0.47
CA THR A 141 2.11 -41.11 1.78
C THR A 141 1.67 -42.57 1.74
N LYS A 142 1.63 -43.18 0.56
CA LYS A 142 1.39 -44.61 0.36
C LYS A 142 2.72 -45.33 0.17
N ASP A 143 3.52 -45.38 1.22
CA ASP A 143 4.64 -46.32 1.42
C ASP A 143 4.72 -46.68 2.91
#